data_AF-A0A7X1KJL0-F1
#
_entry.id   AF-A0A7X1KJL0-F1
#
_cell.length_a   1.000
_cell.length_b   1.000
_cell.length_c   1.000
_cell.angle_alpha   90.00
_cell.angle_beta   90.00
_cell.angle_gamma   90.00
#
_symmetry.space_group_name_H-M   'P 1'
#
loop_
_entity.id
_entity.type
_entity.pdbx_description
1 polymer ?
#
loop_
_entity_poly.entity_id
_entity_poly.type
_entity_poly.pdbx_seq_one_letter_code
_entity_poly.pdbx_strand_id
1 'polypeptide(L)'
;MSAWVLRAVVLLLILASYWGIYQHGRSVENAEWQARWSARDAGDKQAWALAEREEREKEQARQNSINKAVQDGQRKIYSAVADAVSARSAADSLQRAVDALTEHLKHTTSSNSCTAAASAAATRAVMVLADVLKRADQRAEDLAATADQRGARGVTCEQAYDALGK
;
A
#
# COMPACT_ATOMS: atom_id res chain seq x y z
N MET A 1 -66.42 70.24 -6.43
CA MET A 1 -66.02 68.99 -5.73
C MET A 1 -66.23 69.20 -4.23
N SER A 2 -66.88 68.29 -3.51
CA SER A 2 -67.06 68.45 -2.07
C SER A 2 -65.69 68.35 -1.37
N ALA A 3 -65.50 69.14 -0.31
CA ALA A 3 -64.22 69.20 0.42
C ALA A 3 -63.75 67.82 0.92
N TRP A 4 -64.67 66.87 1.07
CA TRP A 4 -64.39 65.51 1.51
C TRP A 4 -63.72 64.64 0.43
N VAL A 5 -64.09 64.81 -0.84
CA VAL A 5 -63.45 64.09 -1.97
C VAL A 5 -62.00 64.53 -2.15
N LEU A 6 -61.73 65.84 -2.05
CA LEU A 6 -60.36 66.37 -2.10
C LEU A 6 -59.49 65.81 -0.98
N ARG A 7 -60.00 65.74 0.26
CA ARG A 7 -59.26 65.15 1.40
C ARG A 7 -58.99 63.66 1.20
N ALA A 8 -59.95 62.89 0.70
CA ALA A 8 -59.78 61.47 0.41
C ALA A 8 -58.72 61.22 -0.67
N VAL A 9 -58.72 62.01 -1.74
CA VAL A 9 -57.70 61.92 -2.81
C VAL A 9 -56.31 62.24 -2.27
N VAL A 10 -56.17 63.29 -1.46
CA VAL A 10 -54.87 63.64 -0.84
C VAL A 10 -54.37 62.52 0.06
N LEU A 11 -55.22 61.91 0.88
CA LEU A 11 -54.84 60.78 1.73
C LEU A 11 -54.39 59.56 0.92
N LEU A 12 -55.09 59.23 -0.18
CA LEU A 12 -54.69 58.14 -1.06
C LEU A 12 -53.33 58.38 -1.71
N LEU A 13 -53.06 59.62 -2.14
CA LEU A 13 -51.76 59.98 -2.71
C LEU A 13 -50.62 59.85 -1.69
N ILE A 14 -50.87 60.23 -0.42
CA ILE A 14 -49.90 60.06 0.66
C ILE A 14 -49.64 58.58 0.96
N LEU A 15 -50.69 57.76 1.00
CA LEU A 15 -50.54 56.32 1.22
C LEU A 15 -49.80 55.64 0.07
N ALA A 16 -50.13 56.01 -1.17
CA ALA A 16 -49.45 55.49 -2.36
C ALA A 16 -47.97 55.90 -2.40
N SER A 17 -47.64 57.15 -2.04
CA SER A 17 -46.25 57.60 -1.99
C SER A 17 -45.45 56.89 -0.89
N TYR A 18 -46.02 56.76 0.31
CA TYR A 18 -45.39 56.02 1.42
C TYR A 18 -45.19 54.54 1.06
N TRP A 19 -46.19 53.91 0.44
CA TRP A 19 -46.10 52.54 -0.04
C TRP A 19 -44.99 52.37 -1.09
N GLY A 20 -44.90 53.30 -2.06
CA GLY A 20 -43.85 53.29 -3.07
C GLY A 20 -42.45 53.39 -2.46
N ILE A 21 -42.25 54.32 -1.52
CA ILE A 21 -40.98 54.49 -0.81
C ILE A 21 -40.62 53.24 0.00
N TYR A 22 -41.59 52.64 0.70
CA TYR A 22 -41.37 51.43 1.49
C TYR A 22 -40.99 50.23 0.62
N GLN A 23 -41.70 50.00 -0.49
CA GLN A 23 -41.41 48.91 -1.42
C GLN A 23 -40.04 49.10 -2.08
N HIS A 24 -39.71 50.34 -2.46
CA HIS A 24 -38.39 50.65 -2.99
C HIS A 24 -37.29 50.35 -1.97
N GLY A 25 -37.42 50.84 -0.73
CA GLY A 25 -36.48 50.55 0.35
C GLY A 25 -36.31 49.05 0.59
N ARG A 26 -37.41 48.28 0.65
CA ARG A 26 -37.35 46.81 0.77
C ARG A 26 -36.64 46.14 -0.40
N SER A 27 -36.87 46.61 -1.62
CA SER A 27 -36.24 46.04 -2.81
C SER A 27 -34.72 46.26 -2.82
N VAL A 28 -34.28 47.45 -2.38
CA VAL A 28 -32.86 47.80 -2.26
C VAL A 28 -32.19 46.99 -1.17
N GLU A 29 -32.80 46.94 0.03
CA GLU A 29 -32.30 46.16 1.17
C GLU A 29 -32.19 44.68 0.79
N ASN A 30 -33.22 44.10 0.15
CA ASN A 30 -33.21 42.71 -0.27
C ASN A 30 -32.14 42.44 -1.34
N ALA A 31 -31.96 43.35 -2.31
CA ALA A 31 -30.92 43.22 -3.32
C ALA A 31 -29.51 43.30 -2.72
N GLU A 32 -29.29 44.20 -1.77
CA GLU A 32 -28.02 44.34 -1.06
C GLU A 32 -27.69 43.10 -0.23
N TRP A 33 -28.66 42.59 0.55
CA TRP A 33 -28.48 41.35 1.30
C TRP A 33 -28.23 40.17 0.38
N GLN A 34 -28.99 40.01 -0.70
CA GLN A 34 -28.79 38.95 -1.66
C GLN A 34 -27.39 39.02 -2.29
N ALA A 35 -26.90 40.21 -2.63
CA ALA A 35 -25.56 40.40 -3.15
C ALA A 35 -24.49 39.99 -2.13
N ARG A 36 -24.61 40.45 -0.88
CA ARG A 36 -23.67 40.10 0.22
C ARG A 36 -23.65 38.60 0.50
N TRP A 37 -24.82 37.96 0.56
CA TRP A 37 -24.94 36.51 0.74
C TRP A 37 -24.35 35.75 -0.44
N SER A 38 -24.65 36.15 -1.67
CA SER A 38 -24.10 35.47 -2.85
C SER A 38 -22.58 35.58 -2.93
N ALA A 39 -22.00 36.74 -2.59
CA ALA A 39 -20.56 36.93 -2.52
C ALA A 39 -19.93 36.05 -1.42
N ARG A 40 -20.58 35.96 -0.26
CA ARG A 40 -20.15 35.09 0.83
C ARG A 40 -20.20 33.61 0.42
N ASP A 41 -21.33 33.15 -0.12
CA ASP A 41 -21.51 31.75 -0.54
C ASP A 41 -20.51 31.36 -1.62
N ALA A 42 -20.19 32.27 -2.54
CA ALA A 42 -19.15 32.07 -3.54
C ALA A 42 -17.77 31.92 -2.89
N GLY A 43 -17.44 32.77 -1.92
CA GLY A 43 -16.20 32.69 -1.14
C GLY A 43 -16.12 31.39 -0.33
N ASP A 44 -17.19 31.03 0.38
CA ASP A 44 -17.27 29.82 1.20
C ASP A 44 -17.13 28.55 0.32
N LYS A 45 -17.77 28.52 -0.86
CA LYS A 45 -17.60 27.43 -1.84
C LYS A 45 -16.16 27.34 -2.37
N GLN A 46 -15.54 28.48 -2.66
CA GLN A 46 -14.15 28.50 -3.13
C GLN A 46 -13.18 28.04 -2.03
N ALA A 47 -13.37 28.49 -0.79
CA ALA A 47 -12.58 28.10 0.36
C ALA A 47 -12.72 26.60 0.64
N TRP A 48 -13.94 26.06 0.60
CA TRP A 48 -14.17 24.62 0.70
C TRP A 48 -13.47 23.88 -0.43
N ALA A 49 -13.67 24.26 -1.70
CA ALA A 49 -13.03 23.56 -2.82
C ALA A 49 -11.49 23.56 -2.71
N LEU A 50 -10.88 24.62 -2.17
CA LEU A 50 -9.45 24.66 -1.92
C LEU A 50 -9.05 23.71 -0.78
N ALA A 51 -9.75 23.75 0.35
CA ALA A 51 -9.47 22.88 1.49
C ALA A 51 -9.65 21.39 1.14
N GLU A 52 -10.70 21.06 0.39
CA GLU A 52 -10.91 19.68 -0.08
C GLU A 52 -9.78 19.24 -1.01
N ARG A 53 -9.33 20.08 -1.95
CA ARG A 53 -8.19 19.74 -2.80
C ARG A 53 -6.92 19.50 -1.99
N GLU A 54 -6.62 20.37 -1.02
CA GLU A 54 -5.44 20.22 -0.17
C GLU A 54 -5.46 18.89 0.61
N GLU A 55 -6.60 18.54 1.22
CA GLU A 55 -6.74 17.27 1.94
C GLU A 55 -6.71 16.06 1.00
N ARG A 56 -7.28 16.17 -0.21
CA ARG A 56 -7.20 15.12 -1.23
C ARG A 56 -5.77 14.91 -1.71
N GLU A 57 -4.98 15.96 -1.87
CA GLU A 57 -3.57 15.87 -2.24
C GLU A 57 -2.77 15.15 -1.15
N LYS A 58 -2.99 15.48 0.13
CA LYS A 58 -2.38 14.77 1.27
C LYS A 58 -2.75 13.29 1.26
N GLU A 59 -4.02 12.97 1.07
CA GLU A 59 -4.50 11.58 1.02
C GLU A 59 -3.90 10.82 -0.16
N GLN A 60 -3.88 11.42 -1.35
CA GLN A 60 -3.26 10.81 -2.54
C GLN A 60 -1.76 10.59 -2.34
N ALA A 61 -1.05 11.54 -1.72
CA ALA A 61 0.36 11.38 -1.42
C ALA A 61 0.62 10.18 -0.49
N ARG A 62 -0.19 10.03 0.57
CA ARG A 62 -0.13 8.89 1.50
C ARG A 62 -0.46 7.57 0.81
N GLN A 63 -1.50 7.54 -0.02
CA GLN A 63 -1.85 6.31 -0.74
C GLN A 63 -0.78 5.91 -1.76
N ASN A 64 -0.17 6.89 -2.44
CA ASN A 64 0.94 6.62 -3.35
C ASN A 64 2.18 6.09 -2.62
N SER A 65 2.50 6.63 -1.44
CA SER A 65 3.65 6.17 -0.65
C SER A 65 3.44 4.74 -0.13
N ILE A 66 2.23 4.42 0.37
CA ILE A 66 1.87 3.06 0.80
C ILE A 66 1.87 2.08 -0.38
N ASN A 67 1.27 2.45 -1.53
CA ASN A 67 1.29 1.62 -2.73
C ASN A 67 2.71 1.29 -3.19
N LYS A 68 3.63 2.25 -3.08
CA LYS A 68 5.04 2.04 -3.38
C LYS A 68 5.69 1.06 -2.40
N ALA A 69 5.46 1.22 -1.10
CA ALA A 69 5.96 0.28 -0.09
C ALA A 69 5.47 -1.15 -0.35
N VAL A 70 4.19 -1.32 -0.72
CA VAL A 70 3.63 -2.62 -1.10
C VAL A 70 4.31 -3.19 -2.35
N GLN A 71 4.52 -2.39 -3.40
CA GLN A 71 5.21 -2.85 -4.61
C GLN A 71 6.68 -3.21 -4.35
N ASP A 72 7.38 -2.44 -3.52
CA ASP A 72 8.76 -2.72 -3.12
C ASP A 72 8.84 -4.01 -2.30
N GLY A 73 7.93 -4.19 -1.34
CA GLY A 73 7.79 -5.43 -0.58
C GLY A 73 7.51 -6.64 -1.46
N GLN A 74 6.59 -6.52 -2.42
CA GLN A 74 6.27 -7.60 -3.36
C GLN A 74 7.45 -7.96 -4.26
N ARG A 75 8.25 -6.98 -4.71
CA ARG A 75 9.49 -7.23 -5.47
C ARG A 75 10.52 -8.01 -4.65
N LYS A 76 10.68 -7.68 -3.36
CA LYS A 76 11.56 -8.42 -2.46
C LYS A 76 11.10 -9.87 -2.27
N ILE A 77 9.80 -10.09 -2.11
CA ILE A 77 9.22 -11.44 -2.04
C ILE A 77 9.51 -12.23 -3.33
N TYR A 78 9.31 -11.62 -4.50
CA TYR A 78 9.58 -12.30 -5.76
C TYR A 78 11.07 -12.66 -5.94
N SER A 79 11.98 -11.78 -5.54
CA SER A 79 13.42 -12.07 -5.54
C SER A 79 13.73 -13.27 -4.64
N ALA A 80 13.28 -13.24 -3.38
CA ALA A 80 13.51 -14.32 -2.43
C ALA A 80 12.95 -15.67 -2.93
N VAL A 81 11.78 -15.66 -3.57
CA VAL A 81 11.20 -16.87 -4.18
C VAL A 81 12.06 -17.38 -5.34
N ALA A 82 12.56 -16.49 -6.20
CA ALA A 82 13.43 -16.88 -7.31
C ALA A 82 14.78 -17.43 -6.81
N ASP A 83 15.35 -16.83 -5.78
CA ASP A 83 16.58 -17.27 -5.13
C ASP A 83 16.37 -18.65 -4.48
N ALA A 84 15.25 -18.86 -3.79
CA ALA A 84 14.89 -20.15 -3.21
C ALA A 84 14.72 -21.25 -4.26
N VAL A 85 14.08 -20.95 -5.41
CA VAL A 85 13.98 -21.90 -6.54
C VAL A 85 15.36 -22.25 -7.09
N SER A 86 16.23 -21.26 -7.25
CA SER A 86 17.60 -21.47 -7.73
C SER A 86 18.40 -22.34 -6.75
N ALA A 87 18.29 -22.07 -5.45
CA ALA A 87 18.93 -22.85 -4.39
C ALA A 87 18.44 -24.31 -4.38
N ARG A 88 17.13 -24.54 -4.45
CA ARG A 88 16.54 -25.90 -4.56
C ARG A 88 17.05 -26.65 -5.77
N SER A 89 17.14 -25.99 -6.92
CA SER A 89 17.63 -26.63 -8.15
C SER A 89 19.11 -27.07 -8.03
N ALA A 90 19.93 -26.27 -7.35
CA ALA A 90 21.32 -26.59 -7.06
C ALA A 90 21.43 -27.73 -6.04
N ALA A 91 20.61 -27.70 -4.98
CA ALA A 91 20.52 -28.75 -3.98
C ALA A 91 20.11 -30.10 -4.60
N ASP A 92 19.08 -30.12 -5.45
CA ASP A 92 18.64 -31.31 -6.17
C ASP A 92 19.74 -31.87 -7.07
N SER A 93 20.47 -30.99 -7.77
CA SER A 93 21.60 -31.40 -8.62
C SER A 93 22.74 -32.01 -7.79
N LEU A 94 23.06 -31.41 -6.64
CA LEU A 94 24.05 -31.92 -5.71
C LEU A 94 23.64 -33.27 -5.12
N GLN A 95 22.37 -33.43 -4.71
CA GLN A 95 21.84 -34.69 -4.20
C GLN A 95 21.94 -35.80 -5.25
N ARG A 96 21.57 -35.52 -6.51
CA ARG A 96 21.76 -36.50 -7.61
C ARG A 96 23.21 -36.91 -7.80
N ALA A 97 24.16 -35.98 -7.70
CA ALA A 97 25.59 -36.29 -7.80
C ALA A 97 26.09 -37.15 -6.63
N VAL A 98 25.62 -36.86 -5.41
CA VAL A 98 25.93 -37.62 -4.21
C VAL A 98 25.35 -39.04 -4.27
N ASP A 99 24.11 -39.19 -4.76
CA ASP A 99 23.47 -40.50 -4.95
C ASP A 99 24.22 -41.34 -5.98
N ALA A 100 24.62 -40.74 -7.11
CA ALA A 100 25.41 -41.41 -8.15
C ALA A 100 26.77 -41.87 -7.62
N LEU A 101 27.47 -41.03 -6.84
CA LEU A 101 28.74 -41.40 -6.21
C LEU A 101 28.56 -42.54 -5.21
N THR A 102 27.51 -42.48 -4.39
CA THR A 102 27.19 -43.50 -3.39
C THR A 102 26.92 -44.84 -4.05
N GLU A 103 26.18 -44.86 -5.16
CA GLU A 103 25.89 -46.08 -5.90
C GLU A 103 27.16 -46.67 -6.56
N HIS A 104 28.01 -45.83 -7.12
CA HIS A 104 29.30 -46.26 -7.66
C HIS A 104 30.20 -46.90 -6.59
N LEU A 105 30.23 -46.33 -5.38
CA LEU A 105 31.01 -46.85 -4.25
C LEU A 105 30.50 -48.21 -3.77
N LYS A 106 29.18 -48.45 -3.75
CA LYS A 106 28.60 -49.76 -3.41
C LYS A 106 29.02 -50.85 -4.41
N HIS A 107 29.06 -50.52 -5.70
CA HIS A 107 29.46 -51.49 -6.74
C HIS A 107 30.95 -51.83 -6.72
N THR A 108 31.81 -50.89 -6.34
CA THR A 108 33.28 -51.10 -6.30
C THR A 108 33.75 -51.85 -5.06
N THR A 109 32.96 -51.87 -3.97
CA THR A 109 33.32 -52.54 -2.71
C THR A 109 33.32 -54.07 -2.80
N SER A 110 32.62 -54.67 -3.78
CA SER A 110 32.45 -56.13 -3.87
C SER A 110 33.59 -56.88 -4.58
N SER A 111 34.58 -56.18 -5.15
CA SER A 111 35.50 -56.78 -6.13
C SER A 111 36.87 -57.25 -5.59
N ASN A 112 37.27 -56.92 -4.35
CA ASN A 112 38.59 -57.28 -3.80
C ASN A 112 38.52 -57.76 -2.34
N SER A 113 38.88 -59.03 -2.07
CA SER A 113 38.69 -59.68 -0.77
C SER A 113 39.63 -59.19 0.35
N CYS A 114 40.86 -58.76 0.02
CA CYS A 114 41.85 -58.32 1.01
C CYS A 114 41.59 -56.90 1.57
N THR A 115 40.76 -56.09 0.92
CA THR A 115 40.45 -54.71 1.34
C THR A 115 38.95 -54.47 1.61
N ALA A 116 38.11 -55.50 1.41
CA ALA A 116 36.65 -55.43 1.50
C ALA A 116 36.12 -54.78 2.80
N ALA A 117 36.74 -55.05 3.95
CA ALA A 117 36.32 -54.47 5.23
C ALA A 117 36.64 -52.96 5.32
N ALA A 118 37.81 -52.55 4.84
CA ALA A 118 38.23 -51.16 4.82
C ALA A 118 37.41 -50.33 3.82
N SER A 119 37.13 -50.91 2.64
CA SER A 119 36.27 -50.29 1.63
C SER A 119 34.81 -50.21 2.09
N ALA A 120 34.29 -51.21 2.81
CA ALA A 120 32.96 -51.14 3.42
C ALA A 120 32.85 -50.06 4.52
N ALA A 121 33.90 -49.86 5.32
CA ALA A 121 33.94 -48.79 6.32
C ALA A 121 33.95 -47.40 5.66
N ALA A 122 34.71 -47.23 4.58
CA ALA A 122 34.74 -46.00 3.80
C ALA A 122 33.37 -45.68 3.16
N THR A 123 32.70 -46.66 2.56
CA THR A 123 31.34 -46.47 1.99
C THR A 123 30.34 -46.05 3.05
N ARG A 124 30.39 -46.62 4.27
CA ARG A 124 29.53 -46.17 5.39
C ARG A 124 29.81 -44.73 5.80
N ALA A 125 31.07 -44.33 5.88
CA ALA A 125 31.44 -42.94 6.21
C ALA A 125 30.90 -41.95 5.17
N VAL A 126 30.99 -42.28 3.87
CA VAL A 126 30.44 -41.45 2.79
C VAL A 126 28.92 -41.36 2.88
N MET A 127 28.21 -42.46 3.16
CA MET A 127 26.75 -42.43 3.33
C MET A 127 26.32 -41.54 4.51
N VAL A 128 27.06 -41.57 5.63
CA VAL A 128 26.78 -40.68 6.77
C VAL A 128 27.01 -39.23 6.39
N LEU A 129 28.10 -38.91 5.69
CA LEU A 129 28.37 -37.54 5.22
C LEU A 129 27.29 -37.03 4.26
N ALA A 130 26.82 -37.89 3.34
CA ALA A 130 25.72 -37.58 2.42
C ALA A 130 24.42 -37.23 3.18
N ASP A 131 24.08 -38.04 4.18
CA ASP A 131 22.88 -37.85 5.01
C ASP A 131 22.98 -36.60 5.90
N VAL A 132 24.18 -36.32 6.45
CA VAL A 132 24.45 -35.07 7.18
C VAL A 132 24.34 -33.87 6.27
N LEU A 133 24.90 -33.92 5.06
CA LEU A 133 24.83 -32.83 4.08
C LEU A 133 23.37 -32.55 3.70
N LYS A 134 22.57 -33.58 3.44
CA LYS A 134 21.14 -33.44 3.15
C LYS A 134 20.38 -32.77 4.28
N ARG A 135 20.59 -33.20 5.53
CA ARG A 135 19.92 -32.57 6.69
C ARG A 135 20.39 -31.15 6.94
N ALA A 136 21.67 -30.86 6.72
CA ALA A 136 22.22 -29.51 6.87
C ALA A 136 21.63 -28.56 5.83
N ASP A 137 21.52 -28.99 4.59
CA ASP A 137 20.94 -28.24 3.48
C ASP A 137 19.44 -27.95 3.71
N GLN A 138 18.67 -28.99 4.08
CA GLN A 138 17.25 -28.82 4.47
C GLN A 138 17.08 -27.82 5.61
N ARG A 139 17.95 -27.88 6.62
CA ARG A 139 17.89 -26.95 7.75
C ARG A 139 18.23 -25.53 7.30
N ALA A 140 19.22 -25.36 6.42
CA ALA A 140 19.58 -24.06 5.88
C ALA A 140 18.41 -23.45 5.07
N GLU A 141 17.71 -24.26 4.29
CA GLU A 141 16.53 -23.83 3.53
C GLU A 141 15.38 -23.35 4.45
N ASP A 142 15.05 -24.11 5.50
CA ASP A 142 14.01 -23.73 6.46
C ASP A 142 14.32 -22.39 7.16
N LEU A 143 15.59 -22.20 7.51
CA LEU A 143 16.08 -20.96 8.12
C LEU A 143 16.01 -19.79 7.13
N ALA A 144 16.44 -19.99 5.89
CA ALA A 144 16.36 -18.98 4.83
C ALA A 144 14.91 -18.58 4.56
N ALA A 145 14.00 -19.54 4.41
CA ALA A 145 12.58 -19.27 4.19
C ALA A 145 11.96 -18.45 5.33
N THR A 146 12.33 -18.76 6.58
CA THR A 146 11.88 -18.00 7.75
C THR A 146 12.46 -16.58 7.75
N ALA A 147 13.75 -16.45 7.43
CA ALA A 147 14.45 -15.17 7.39
C ALA A 147 13.87 -14.26 6.30
N ASP A 148 13.65 -14.79 5.09
CA ASP A 148 13.07 -14.07 3.97
C ASP A 148 11.65 -13.60 4.27
N GLN A 149 10.82 -14.47 4.87
CA GLN A 149 9.45 -14.09 5.25
C GLN A 149 9.44 -12.97 6.30
N ARG A 150 10.30 -13.06 7.31
CA ARG A 150 10.41 -12.04 8.36
C ARG A 150 11.00 -10.75 7.80
N GLY A 151 12.04 -10.83 6.99
CA GLY A 151 12.72 -9.68 6.39
C GLY A 151 11.79 -8.92 5.44
N ALA A 152 11.09 -9.64 4.55
CA ALA A 152 10.12 -9.03 3.64
C ALA A 152 9.01 -8.28 4.39
N ARG A 153 8.45 -8.90 5.44
CA ARG A 153 7.42 -8.25 6.29
C ARG A 153 7.98 -7.05 7.04
N GLY A 154 9.15 -7.21 7.69
CA GLY A 154 9.79 -6.16 8.49
C GLY A 154 10.09 -4.92 7.66
N VAL A 155 10.78 -5.09 6.53
CA VAL A 155 11.08 -3.99 5.60
C VAL A 155 9.79 -3.31 5.11
N THR A 156 8.76 -4.09 4.75
CA THR A 156 7.51 -3.50 4.24
C THR A 156 6.85 -2.65 5.33
N CYS A 157 6.86 -3.11 6.59
CA CYS A 157 6.37 -2.33 7.72
C CYS A 157 7.19 -1.06 7.96
N GLU A 158 8.52 -1.14 7.92
CA GLU A 158 9.41 0.02 8.07
C GLU A 158 9.15 1.05 6.96
N GLN A 159 9.09 0.60 5.71
CA GLN A 159 8.81 1.47 4.56
C GLN A 159 7.43 2.12 4.66
N ALA A 160 6.40 1.38 5.10
CA ALA A 160 5.07 1.93 5.32
C ALA A 160 5.05 2.96 6.45
N TYR A 161 5.81 2.73 7.53
CA TYR A 161 5.94 3.69 8.63
C TYR A 161 6.69 4.96 8.21
N ASP A 162 7.83 4.82 7.55
CA ASP A 162 8.62 5.94 7.02
C ASP A 162 7.83 6.77 6.00
N ALA A 163 6.90 6.12 5.28
CA ALA A 163 5.99 6.74 4.33
C ALA A 163 4.88 7.58 4.99
N LEU A 164 4.61 7.37 6.29
CA LEU A 164 3.66 8.17 7.09
C LEU A 164 4.35 9.30 7.86
N GLY A 165 5.66 9.17 8.14
CA GLY A 165 6.46 10.15 8.87
C GLY A 165 7.07 11.27 8.01
N LYS A 166 6.87 11.23 6.69
CA LYS A 166 7.29 12.26 5.72
C LYS A 166 6.06 12.96 5.17
#